data_AF-A0A927MSY8-F1
#
_entry.id   AF-A0A927MSY8-F1
#
_cell.length_a   1.000
_cell.length_b   1.000
_cell.length_c   1.000
_cell.angle_alpha   90.00
_cell.angle_beta   90.00
_cell.angle_gamma   90.00
#
_symmetry.space_group_name_H-M   'P 1'
#
loop_
_entity.id
_entity.type
_entity.pdbx_description
1 polymer ?
#
loop_
_entity_poly.entity_id
_entity_poly.type
_entity_poly.pdbx_seq_one_letter_code
_entity_poly.pdbx_strand_id
1 'polypeptide(L)'
;MDVIDDSHEAPVLLRANGVREPLEVARWLAPATPTDGIVLDACRGPTVDVGCGPGRLVASLTDRGVVALGVDISPTAIALTRARGAAALCRDVFDPLPGERRWRHVLLADGNIGIGGDPVALLRRVSLLLGPGGSVLVETRPPGQGLRRERVRLVRTSGACGPWFPWAFVGADAVEELASYAGLRRSWSMSDGGRWFAELECSAAGSSVGYGTVIPSSGVASASRMVASTG
;
A
#
# COMPACT_ATOMS: atom_id res chain seq x y z
N MET A 1 -8.38 -11.42 19.67
CA MET A 1 -9.32 -12.29 18.94
C MET A 1 -8.90 -12.24 17.50
N ASP A 2 -8.63 -13.39 16.90
CA ASP A 2 -8.17 -13.48 15.52
C ASP A 2 -9.35 -13.49 14.54
N VAL A 3 -9.10 -12.94 13.36
CA VAL A 3 -10.04 -12.93 12.24
C VAL A 3 -10.24 -14.34 11.68
N ILE A 4 -9.20 -15.16 11.76
CA ILE A 4 -9.19 -16.56 11.30
C ILE A 4 -8.91 -17.42 12.53
N ASP A 5 -9.72 -18.46 12.73
CA ASP A 5 -9.44 -19.51 13.70
C ASP A 5 -10.01 -20.86 13.25
N ASP A 6 -9.86 -21.85 14.12
CA ASP A 6 -10.26 -23.24 13.85
C ASP A 6 -11.78 -23.44 13.80
N SER A 7 -12.59 -22.44 14.15
CA SER A 7 -14.04 -22.61 14.29
C SER A 7 -14.80 -22.65 12.96
N HIS A 8 -14.08 -22.53 11.82
CA HIS A 8 -14.62 -22.51 10.45
C HIS A 8 -15.75 -21.47 10.21
N GLU A 9 -15.98 -20.58 11.17
CA GLU A 9 -17.06 -19.61 11.14
C GLU A 9 -16.48 -18.21 10.97
N ALA A 10 -16.78 -17.59 9.84
CA ALA A 10 -16.25 -16.27 9.51
C ALA A 10 -16.83 -15.21 10.47
N PRO A 11 -15.99 -14.45 11.21
CA PRO A 11 -16.49 -13.31 11.95
C PRO A 11 -17.07 -12.24 11.02
N VAL A 12 -17.97 -11.43 11.57
CA VAL A 12 -18.44 -10.20 10.94
C VAL A 12 -17.70 -9.00 11.54
N LEU A 13 -17.49 -7.98 10.73
CA LEU A 13 -17.01 -6.69 11.16
C LEU A 13 -18.22 -5.87 11.63
N LEU A 14 -18.35 -5.68 12.95
CA LEU A 14 -19.36 -4.79 13.53
C LEU A 14 -18.79 -3.39 13.64
N ARG A 15 -19.46 -2.43 12.99
CA ARG A 15 -19.14 -1.01 13.04
C ARG A 15 -19.81 -0.33 14.22
N ALA A 16 -19.23 0.78 14.68
CA ALA A 16 -19.75 1.55 15.83
C ALA A 16 -21.17 2.07 15.61
N ASN A 17 -21.59 2.26 14.35
CA ASN A 17 -22.95 2.63 13.98
C ASN A 17 -23.94 1.45 13.93
N GLY A 18 -23.52 0.25 14.32
CA GLY A 18 -24.34 -0.97 14.36
C GLY A 18 -24.38 -1.76 13.05
N VAL A 19 -23.80 -1.24 11.95
CA VAL A 19 -23.73 -1.96 10.67
C VAL A 19 -22.81 -3.18 10.82
N ARG A 20 -23.27 -4.33 10.31
CA ARG A 20 -22.49 -5.56 10.24
C ARG A 20 -22.06 -5.81 8.80
N GLU A 21 -20.76 -5.92 8.58
CA GLU A 21 -20.20 -6.24 7.27
C GLU A 21 -19.57 -7.65 7.33
N PRO A 22 -19.96 -8.58 6.44
CA PRO A 22 -19.32 -9.89 6.38
C PRO A 22 -17.86 -9.75 5.95
N LEU A 23 -17.01 -10.61 6.51
CA LEU A 23 -15.61 -10.71 6.09
C LEU A 23 -15.44 -11.83 5.07
N GLU A 24 -14.56 -11.61 4.11
CA GLU A 24 -14.29 -12.48 2.97
C GLU A 24 -13.33 -13.63 3.33
N VAL A 25 -13.50 -14.22 4.52
CA VAL A 25 -12.55 -15.21 5.10
C VAL A 25 -12.34 -16.41 4.18
N ALA A 26 -13.42 -16.90 3.54
CA ALA A 26 -13.34 -18.00 2.59
C ALA A 26 -12.42 -17.66 1.40
N ARG A 27 -12.50 -16.42 0.88
CA ARG A 27 -11.62 -15.95 -0.20
C ARG A 27 -10.17 -15.86 0.27
N TRP A 28 -9.94 -15.38 1.49
CA TRP A 28 -8.58 -15.28 2.02
C TRP A 28 -7.94 -16.65 2.18
N LEU A 29 -8.71 -17.64 2.66
CA LEU A 29 -8.27 -19.03 2.81
C LEU A 29 -8.11 -19.76 1.47
N ALA A 30 -8.72 -19.30 0.39
CA ALA A 30 -8.52 -19.88 -0.94
C ALA A 30 -7.13 -19.54 -1.52
N PRO A 31 -6.71 -20.22 -2.60
CA PRO A 31 -5.63 -19.74 -3.45
C PRO A 31 -5.92 -18.36 -4.05
N ALA A 32 -4.86 -17.66 -4.50
CA ALA A 32 -5.01 -16.41 -5.22
C ALA A 32 -5.84 -16.60 -6.50
N THR A 33 -6.72 -15.64 -6.78
CA THR A 33 -7.61 -15.64 -7.93
C THR A 33 -6.97 -14.94 -9.13
N PRO A 34 -7.50 -15.11 -10.37
CA PRO A 34 -7.02 -14.34 -11.52
C PRO A 34 -7.05 -12.82 -11.30
N THR A 35 -8.04 -12.30 -10.58
CA THR A 35 -8.12 -10.86 -10.24
C THR A 35 -7.01 -10.43 -9.27
N ASP A 36 -6.53 -11.31 -8.39
CA ASP A 36 -5.32 -11.02 -7.59
C ASP A 36 -4.07 -10.88 -8.49
N GLY A 37 -4.10 -11.48 -9.69
CA GLY A 37 -3.07 -11.35 -10.72
C GLY A 37 -2.69 -9.91 -11.03
N ILE A 38 -3.63 -8.97 -10.95
CA ILE A 38 -3.38 -7.54 -11.19
C ILE A 38 -2.25 -6.99 -10.31
N VAL A 39 -2.32 -7.23 -9.00
CA VAL A 39 -1.30 -6.75 -8.06
C VAL A 39 -0.08 -7.65 -8.04
N LEU A 40 -0.26 -8.97 -8.26
CA LEU A 40 0.83 -9.94 -8.29
C LEU A 40 1.75 -9.73 -9.51
N ASP A 41 1.20 -9.39 -10.67
CA ASP A 41 1.96 -9.14 -11.91
C ASP A 41 2.73 -7.81 -11.87
N ALA A 42 2.25 -6.84 -11.07
CA ALA A 42 2.94 -5.58 -10.81
C ALA A 42 4.15 -5.75 -9.88
N CYS A 43 4.16 -6.78 -9.03
CA CYS A 43 5.22 -7.03 -8.06
C CYS A 43 6.46 -7.68 -8.69
N ARG A 44 7.35 -6.87 -9.29
CA ARG A 44 8.56 -7.33 -10.01
C ARG A 44 9.84 -7.26 -9.17
N GLY A 45 9.72 -7.42 -7.86
CA GLY A 45 10.85 -7.38 -6.94
C GLY A 45 10.43 -7.70 -5.51
N PRO A 46 11.37 -7.63 -4.54
CA PRO A 46 11.07 -7.96 -3.15
C PRO A 46 9.82 -7.25 -2.65
N THR A 47 8.87 -8.00 -2.11
CA THR A 47 7.53 -7.51 -1.78
C THR A 47 7.15 -7.86 -0.34
N VAL A 48 6.61 -6.89 0.39
CA VAL A 48 6.00 -7.13 1.71
C VAL A 48 4.48 -6.99 1.62
N ASP A 49 3.74 -7.97 2.12
CA ASP A 49 2.28 -7.97 2.18
C ASP A 49 1.83 -7.64 3.61
N VAL A 50 1.18 -6.49 3.79
CA VAL A 50 0.79 -5.96 5.10
C VAL A 50 -0.67 -6.31 5.38
N GLY A 51 -0.91 -6.95 6.53
CA GLY A 51 -2.18 -7.60 6.83
C GLY A 51 -2.39 -8.83 5.97
N CYS A 52 -1.34 -9.63 5.77
CA CYS A 52 -1.32 -10.70 4.76
C CYS A 52 -2.37 -11.81 4.98
N GLY A 53 -2.99 -11.85 6.17
CA GLY A 53 -3.94 -12.88 6.54
C GLY A 53 -3.32 -14.28 6.38
N PRO A 54 -4.04 -15.27 5.83
CA PRO A 54 -3.55 -16.63 5.68
C PRO A 54 -2.56 -16.77 4.50
N GLY A 55 -2.09 -15.67 3.92
CA GLY A 55 -0.91 -15.65 3.08
C GLY A 55 -1.11 -16.05 1.63
N ARG A 56 -2.34 -15.92 1.08
CA ARG A 56 -2.60 -16.32 -0.32
C ARG A 56 -1.75 -15.56 -1.34
N LEU A 57 -1.53 -14.27 -1.12
CA LEU A 57 -0.75 -13.42 -2.02
C LEU A 57 0.75 -13.65 -1.81
N VAL A 58 1.20 -13.77 -0.56
CA VAL A 58 2.60 -14.09 -0.23
C VAL A 58 3.03 -15.43 -0.81
N ALA A 59 2.19 -16.46 -0.69
CA ALA A 59 2.44 -17.77 -1.29
C ALA A 59 2.52 -17.66 -2.82
N SER A 60 1.56 -16.98 -3.46
CA SER A 60 1.59 -16.81 -4.92
C SER A 60 2.81 -16.04 -5.42
N LEU A 61 3.25 -15.00 -4.71
CA LEU A 61 4.50 -14.30 -5.02
C LEU A 61 5.71 -15.23 -4.88
N THR A 62 5.75 -16.04 -3.83
CA THR A 62 6.82 -17.01 -3.59
C THR A 62 6.89 -18.04 -4.74
N ASP A 63 5.74 -18.56 -5.18
CA ASP A 63 5.64 -19.50 -6.31
C ASP A 63 6.12 -18.86 -7.64
N ARG A 64 5.98 -17.55 -7.77
CA ARG A 64 6.48 -16.76 -8.91
C ARG A 64 7.98 -16.42 -8.81
N GLY A 65 8.68 -16.90 -7.77
CA GLY A 65 10.09 -16.62 -7.51
C GLY A 65 10.36 -15.21 -6.96
N VAL A 66 9.33 -14.50 -6.50
CA VAL A 66 9.48 -13.19 -5.86
C VAL A 66 9.83 -13.40 -4.38
N VAL A 67 10.85 -12.69 -3.90
CA VAL A 67 11.15 -12.62 -2.47
C VAL A 67 10.00 -11.91 -1.76
N ALA A 68 9.19 -12.65 -1.01
CA ALA A 68 7.98 -12.14 -0.36
C ALA A 68 8.01 -12.33 1.16
N LEU A 69 7.45 -11.38 1.90
CA LEU A 69 7.22 -11.48 3.34
C LEU A 69 5.79 -11.07 3.68
N GLY A 70 5.05 -11.96 4.34
CA GLY A 70 3.78 -11.63 4.98
C GLY A 70 3.98 -11.01 6.36
N VAL A 71 3.27 -9.93 6.65
CA VAL A 71 3.21 -9.29 7.97
C VAL A 71 1.77 -9.21 8.42
N ASP A 72 1.47 -9.77 9.60
CA ASP A 72 0.14 -9.74 10.20
C ASP A 72 0.26 -9.77 11.72
N ILE A 73 -0.74 -9.25 12.44
CA ILE A 73 -0.79 -9.29 13.90
C ILE A 73 -1.37 -10.60 14.44
N SER A 74 -2.07 -11.38 13.60
CA SER A 74 -2.70 -12.65 13.98
C SER A 74 -1.68 -13.79 13.94
N PRO A 75 -1.39 -14.45 15.08
CA PRO A 75 -0.54 -15.64 15.09
C PRO A 75 -1.11 -16.77 14.21
N THR A 76 -2.44 -16.88 14.13
CA THR A 76 -3.12 -17.89 13.30
C THR A 76 -2.87 -17.64 11.81
N ALA A 77 -3.02 -16.40 11.34
CA ALA A 77 -2.73 -15.98 9.98
C ALA A 77 -1.28 -16.31 9.58
N ILE A 78 -0.33 -16.05 10.48
CA ILE A 78 1.10 -16.33 10.28
C ILE A 78 1.38 -17.84 10.23
N ALA A 79 0.76 -18.64 11.09
CA ALA A 79 0.89 -20.10 11.04
C ALA A 79 0.38 -20.65 9.70
N LEU A 80 -0.77 -20.18 9.23
CA LEU A 80 -1.34 -20.57 7.93
C LEU A 80 -0.47 -20.13 6.75
N THR A 81 0.08 -18.91 6.78
CA THR A 81 0.99 -18.43 5.74
C THR A 81 2.24 -19.29 5.64
N ARG A 82 2.84 -19.67 6.78
CA ARG A 82 4.00 -20.57 6.83
C ARG A 82 3.66 -21.98 6.36
N ALA A 83 2.47 -22.48 6.69
CA ALA A 83 1.99 -23.78 6.21
C ALA A 83 1.84 -23.81 4.67
N ARG A 84 1.64 -22.65 4.02
CA ARG A 84 1.69 -22.51 2.55
C ARG A 84 3.10 -22.41 1.96
N GLY A 85 4.14 -22.54 2.78
CA GLY A 85 5.54 -22.43 2.34
C GLY A 85 6.05 -20.99 2.19
N ALA A 86 5.30 -19.98 2.65
CA ALA A 86 5.67 -18.58 2.55
C ALA A 86 6.31 -18.02 3.83
N ALA A 87 7.24 -17.07 3.69
CA ALA A 87 7.84 -16.38 4.82
C ALA A 87 6.83 -15.40 5.45
N ALA A 88 6.71 -15.43 6.77
CA ALA A 88 5.76 -14.60 7.50
C ALA A 88 6.24 -14.18 8.89
N LEU A 89 5.89 -12.97 9.30
CA LEU A 89 6.25 -12.35 10.57
C LEU A 89 5.00 -11.87 11.32
N CYS A 90 4.82 -12.37 12.55
CA CYS A 90 3.78 -11.88 13.46
C CYS A 90 4.22 -10.54 14.07
N ARG A 91 3.72 -9.42 13.55
CA ARG A 91 4.11 -8.07 13.97
C ARG A 91 3.09 -7.02 13.52
N ASP A 92 2.99 -5.94 14.27
CA ASP A 92 2.28 -4.74 13.85
C ASP A 92 3.08 -4.01 12.75
N VAL A 93 2.44 -3.60 11.66
CA VAL A 93 3.10 -2.84 10.58
C VAL A 93 3.72 -1.54 11.07
N PHE A 94 3.19 -0.94 12.14
CA PHE A 94 3.72 0.29 12.73
C PHE A 94 5.03 0.06 13.52
N ASP A 95 5.34 -1.18 13.90
CA ASP A 95 6.62 -1.54 14.54
C ASP A 95 7.75 -1.71 13.50
N PRO A 96 9.03 -1.71 13.92
CA PRO A 96 10.15 -1.97 13.02
C PRO A 96 10.06 -3.32 12.30
N LEU A 97 10.18 -3.29 10.97
CA LEU A 97 10.11 -4.48 10.11
C LEU A 97 11.50 -4.84 9.54
N PRO A 98 11.78 -6.11 9.23
CA PRO A 98 12.99 -6.44 8.49
C PRO A 98 12.94 -5.84 7.08
N GLY A 99 14.09 -5.49 6.52
CA GLY A 99 14.13 -5.04 5.13
C GLY A 99 13.73 -3.58 4.89
N GLU A 100 13.54 -2.75 5.94
CA GLU A 100 13.17 -1.34 5.71
C GLU A 100 14.15 -0.66 4.76
N ARG A 101 13.61 0.22 3.91
CA ARG A 101 14.30 0.89 2.80
C ARG A 101 14.84 -0.03 1.70
N ARG A 102 14.43 -1.31 1.66
CA ARG A 102 14.91 -2.28 0.66
C ARG A 102 13.79 -2.98 -0.12
N TRP A 103 12.54 -2.87 0.33
CA TRP A 103 11.42 -3.47 -0.37
C TRP A 103 11.15 -2.73 -1.68
N ARG A 104 10.88 -3.47 -2.75
CA ARG A 104 10.45 -2.88 -4.02
C ARG A 104 8.96 -2.57 -3.98
N HIS A 105 8.16 -3.43 -3.37
CA HIS A 105 6.72 -3.26 -3.30
C HIS A 105 6.18 -3.49 -1.89
N VAL A 106 5.12 -2.77 -1.54
CA VAL A 106 4.26 -3.08 -0.41
C VAL A 106 2.86 -3.37 -0.95
N LEU A 107 2.25 -4.48 -0.54
CA LEU A 107 0.85 -4.79 -0.83
C LEU A 107 -0.06 -4.41 0.34
N LEU A 108 -1.18 -3.78 0.02
CA LEU A 108 -2.31 -3.49 0.91
C LEU A 108 -3.61 -4.00 0.25
N ALA A 109 -3.76 -5.31 0.17
CA ALA A 109 -4.93 -5.96 -0.43
C ALA A 109 -6.12 -6.05 0.55
N ASP A 110 -7.31 -6.44 0.06
CA ASP A 110 -8.49 -6.71 0.89
C ASP A 110 -8.94 -5.55 1.81
N GLY A 111 -8.64 -4.31 1.41
CA GLY A 111 -8.96 -3.12 2.19
C GLY A 111 -7.97 -2.82 3.32
N ASN A 112 -6.80 -3.47 3.34
CA ASN A 112 -5.75 -3.25 4.35
C ASN A 112 -5.17 -1.83 4.36
N ILE A 113 -5.45 -1.01 3.35
CA ILE A 113 -5.24 0.45 3.42
C ILE A 113 -5.98 1.10 4.62
N GLY A 114 -6.97 0.40 5.18
CA GLY A 114 -7.73 0.80 6.36
C GLY A 114 -7.07 0.56 7.72
N ILE A 115 -5.95 -0.19 7.77
CA ILE A 115 -5.28 -0.56 9.02
C ILE A 115 -4.88 0.70 9.81
N GLY A 116 -5.16 0.68 11.12
CA GLY A 116 -4.90 1.80 12.03
C GLY A 116 -5.90 2.96 11.93
N GLY A 117 -6.83 2.94 10.98
CA GLY A 117 -7.87 3.96 10.81
C GLY A 117 -7.39 5.30 10.23
N ASP A 118 -6.10 5.45 9.96
CA ASP A 118 -5.56 6.61 9.25
C ASP A 118 -4.74 6.17 8.02
N PRO A 119 -5.37 6.13 6.83
CA PRO A 119 -4.70 5.73 5.60
C PRO A 119 -3.49 6.56 5.25
N VAL A 120 -3.47 7.87 5.57
CA VAL A 120 -2.31 8.73 5.27
C VAL A 120 -1.14 8.34 6.16
N ALA A 121 -1.38 8.08 7.45
CA ALA A 121 -0.35 7.61 8.37
C ALA A 121 0.17 6.22 7.97
N LEU A 122 -0.71 5.30 7.57
CA LEU A 122 -0.30 3.99 7.06
C LEU A 122 0.53 4.11 5.78
N LEU A 123 0.10 4.90 4.80
CA LEU A 123 0.83 5.12 3.55
C LEU A 123 2.21 5.72 3.80
N ARG A 124 2.33 6.69 4.72
CA ARG A 124 3.64 7.22 5.16
C ARG A 124 4.47 6.17 5.87
N ARG A 125 3.86 5.31 6.70
CA ARG A 125 4.58 4.24 7.40
C ARG A 125 5.16 3.22 6.41
N VAL A 126 4.36 2.78 5.44
CA VAL A 126 4.80 1.77 4.47
C VAL A 126 5.75 2.33 3.42
N SER A 127 5.69 3.63 3.11
CA SER A 127 6.68 4.25 2.22
C SER A 127 8.10 4.23 2.81
N LEU A 128 8.24 4.20 4.14
CA LEU A 128 9.54 4.00 4.81
C LEU A 128 10.10 2.58 4.65
N LEU A 129 9.29 1.62 4.22
CA LEU A 129 9.74 0.26 3.91
C LEU A 129 10.38 0.20 2.52
N LEU A 130 10.01 1.11 1.63
CA LEU A 130 10.40 1.09 0.23
C LEU A 130 11.84 1.56 0.00
N GLY A 131 12.54 0.86 -0.88
CA GLY A 131 13.77 1.34 -1.49
C GLY A 131 13.51 2.35 -2.61
N PRO A 132 14.58 2.89 -3.23
CA PRO A 132 14.45 3.80 -4.37
C PRO A 132 13.63 3.18 -5.51
N GLY A 133 12.65 3.93 -6.03
CA GLY A 133 11.76 3.46 -7.11
C GLY A 133 10.77 2.37 -6.69
N GLY A 134 10.53 2.22 -5.38
CA GLY A 134 9.50 1.32 -4.85
C GLY A 134 8.09 1.91 -4.91
N SER A 135 7.10 1.05 -4.76
CA SER A 135 5.68 1.41 -4.85
C SER A 135 4.80 0.66 -3.83
N VAL A 136 3.61 1.20 -3.60
CA VAL A 136 2.56 0.59 -2.78
C VAL A 136 1.41 0.21 -3.71
N LEU A 137 1.03 -1.07 -3.73
CA LEU A 137 -0.13 -1.54 -4.46
C LEU A 137 -1.29 -1.66 -3.47
N VAL A 138 -2.41 -1.04 -3.78
CA VAL A 138 -3.57 -0.95 -2.88
C VAL A 138 -4.80 -1.54 -3.54
N GLU A 139 -5.56 -2.33 -2.79
CA GLU A 139 -6.95 -2.68 -3.13
C GLU A 139 -7.90 -1.80 -2.30
N THR A 140 -8.93 -1.28 -2.95
CA THR A 140 -9.89 -0.35 -2.37
C THR A 140 -11.33 -0.74 -2.66
N ARG A 141 -12.26 -0.07 -1.99
CA ARG A 141 -13.70 -0.21 -2.27
C ARG A 141 -14.05 0.51 -3.58
N PRO A 142 -15.19 0.18 -4.20
CA PRO A 142 -15.68 0.91 -5.37
C PRO A 142 -15.75 2.44 -5.16
N PRO A 143 -15.62 3.23 -6.24
CA PRO A 143 -15.71 4.68 -6.15
C PRO A 143 -17.09 5.15 -5.65
N GLY A 144 -17.15 6.38 -5.14
CA GLY A 144 -18.36 6.98 -4.57
C GLY A 144 -18.54 6.67 -3.08
N GLN A 145 -17.55 6.04 -2.44
CA GLN A 145 -17.56 5.76 -1.02
C GLN A 145 -16.70 6.73 -0.20
N GLY A 146 -15.78 7.45 -0.84
CA GLY A 146 -14.85 8.37 -0.19
C GLY A 146 -14.01 7.71 0.92
N LEU A 147 -13.56 8.53 1.86
CA LEU A 147 -12.93 8.07 3.09
C LEU A 147 -13.95 8.06 4.24
N ARG A 148 -14.06 6.92 4.93
CA ARG A 148 -14.77 6.83 6.22
C ARG A 148 -13.86 6.25 7.28
N ARG A 149 -13.86 6.85 8.47
CA ARG A 149 -13.08 6.39 9.63
C ARG A 149 -14.02 6.07 10.77
N GLU A 150 -13.94 4.86 11.30
CA GLU A 150 -14.83 4.40 12.36
C GLU A 150 -14.10 3.45 13.32
N ARG A 151 -14.71 3.20 14.48
CA ARG A 151 -14.32 2.07 15.31
C ARG A 151 -15.09 0.84 14.86
N VAL A 152 -14.38 -0.27 14.76
CA VAL A 152 -14.94 -1.58 14.37
C VAL A 152 -14.48 -2.64 15.36
N ARG A 153 -15.18 -3.77 15.43
CA ARG A 153 -14.74 -4.96 16.14
C ARG A 153 -15.19 -6.22 15.42
N LEU A 154 -14.47 -7.31 15.64
CA LEU A 154 -14.87 -8.62 15.15
C LEU A 154 -15.95 -9.22 16.07
N VAL A 155 -16.97 -9.82 15.48
CA VAL A 155 -18.04 -10.53 16.20
C VAL A 155 -18.27 -11.88 15.53
N ARG A 156 -18.29 -12.96 16.31
CA ARG A 156 -18.70 -14.30 15.84
C ARG A 156 -20.20 -14.50 16.01
N THR A 157 -20.76 -15.44 15.25
CA THR A 157 -22.15 -15.88 15.45
C THR A 157 -22.34 -16.50 16.83
N SER A 158 -21.30 -17.13 17.39
CA SER A 158 -21.28 -17.62 18.78
C SER A 158 -21.44 -16.51 19.85
N GLY A 159 -21.36 -15.24 19.46
CA GLY A 159 -21.46 -14.07 20.35
C GLY A 159 -20.12 -13.55 20.87
N ALA A 160 -19.02 -14.26 20.62
CA ALA A 160 -17.68 -13.80 20.95
C ALA A 160 -17.36 -12.48 20.22
N CYS A 161 -16.88 -11.47 20.97
CA CYS A 161 -16.58 -10.15 20.45
C CYS A 161 -15.12 -9.78 20.75
N GLY A 162 -14.40 -9.32 19.74
CA GLY A 162 -13.08 -8.72 19.89
C GLY A 162 -13.16 -7.31 20.49
N PRO A 163 -12.00 -6.73 20.86
CA PRO A 163 -11.94 -5.33 21.23
C PRO A 163 -12.31 -4.45 20.04
N TRP A 164 -12.81 -3.26 20.33
CA TRP A 164 -12.92 -2.22 19.32
C TRP A 164 -11.52 -1.76 18.89
N PHE A 165 -11.33 -1.50 17.60
CA PHE A 165 -10.11 -0.94 16.99
C PHE A 165 -10.46 0.10 15.90
N PRO A 166 -9.58 1.06 15.61
CA PRO A 166 -9.81 2.02 14.53
C PRO A 166 -9.64 1.35 13.17
N TRP A 167 -10.52 1.70 12.22
CA TRP A 167 -10.46 1.23 10.84
C TRP A 167 -10.94 2.30 9.87
N ALA A 168 -10.35 2.33 8.69
CA ALA A 168 -10.77 3.19 7.60
C ALA A 168 -11.29 2.39 6.41
N PHE A 169 -12.36 2.88 5.81
CA PHE A 169 -12.87 2.37 4.54
C PHE A 169 -12.54 3.40 3.47
N VAL A 170 -11.81 2.97 2.45
CA VAL A 170 -11.30 3.84 1.39
C VAL A 170 -11.92 3.41 0.07
N GLY A 171 -12.71 4.30 -0.54
CA GLY A 171 -13.15 4.19 -1.93
C GLY A 171 -12.05 4.57 -2.90
N ALA A 172 -12.07 4.00 -4.10
CA ALA A 172 -11.10 4.28 -5.16
C ALA A 172 -10.98 5.78 -5.49
N ASP A 173 -12.07 6.53 -5.33
CA ASP A 173 -12.15 7.99 -5.53
C ASP A 173 -11.32 8.80 -4.53
N ALA A 174 -11.05 8.27 -3.34
CA ALA A 174 -10.28 8.96 -2.30
C ALA A 174 -8.76 8.66 -2.37
N VAL A 175 -8.34 7.65 -3.14
CA VAL A 175 -6.95 7.15 -3.11
C VAL A 175 -5.94 8.20 -3.54
N GLU A 176 -6.24 8.98 -4.57
CA GLU A 176 -5.32 9.97 -5.14
C GLU A 176 -5.01 11.11 -4.15
N GLU A 177 -6.04 11.63 -3.48
CA GLU A 177 -5.88 12.65 -2.46
C GLU A 177 -5.09 12.12 -1.24
N LEU A 178 -5.42 10.92 -0.76
CA LEU A 178 -4.72 10.29 0.37
C LEU A 178 -3.25 10.01 0.04
N ALA A 179 -2.96 9.54 -1.17
CA ALA A 179 -1.60 9.35 -1.66
C ALA A 179 -0.83 10.67 -1.67
N SER A 180 -1.43 11.74 -2.21
CA SER A 180 -0.83 13.07 -2.24
C SER A 180 -0.46 13.56 -0.83
N TYR A 181 -1.37 13.44 0.14
CA TYR A 181 -1.08 13.78 1.54
C TYR A 181 0.04 12.92 2.15
N ALA A 182 0.22 11.70 1.69
CA ALA A 182 1.30 10.81 2.11
C ALA A 182 2.65 11.07 1.38
N GLY A 183 2.71 12.02 0.44
CA GLY A 183 3.90 12.27 -0.38
C GLY A 183 4.08 11.25 -1.52
N LEU A 184 2.99 10.56 -1.89
CA LEU A 184 2.92 9.59 -2.98
C LEU A 184 2.10 10.16 -4.13
N ARG A 185 2.24 9.59 -5.32
CA ARG A 185 1.39 9.85 -6.48
C ARG A 185 0.82 8.54 -7.02
N ARG A 186 -0.39 8.58 -7.55
CA ARG A 186 -0.98 7.44 -8.25
C ARG A 186 -0.31 7.26 -9.61
N SER A 187 0.30 6.10 -9.84
CA SER A 187 0.93 5.73 -11.12
C SER A 187 -0.11 5.19 -12.09
N TRP A 188 -0.94 4.26 -11.62
CA TRP A 188 -2.11 3.76 -12.35
C TRP A 188 -3.23 3.37 -11.40
N SER A 189 -4.43 3.17 -11.97
CA SER A 189 -5.56 2.53 -11.31
C SER A 189 -6.34 1.69 -12.31
N MET A 190 -6.94 0.59 -11.83
CA MET A 190 -7.79 -0.26 -12.64
C MET A 190 -8.85 -0.97 -11.79
N SER A 191 -9.82 -1.57 -12.45
CA SER A 191 -10.83 -2.40 -11.81
C SER A 191 -11.02 -3.70 -12.56
N ASP A 192 -11.21 -4.79 -11.84
CA ASP A 192 -11.57 -6.10 -12.39
C ASP A 192 -12.42 -6.87 -11.36
N GLY A 193 -13.40 -7.64 -11.83
CA GLY A 193 -14.26 -8.45 -10.96
C GLY A 193 -14.95 -7.67 -9.83
N GLY A 194 -15.24 -6.37 -10.02
CA GLY A 194 -15.81 -5.50 -8.98
C GLY A 194 -14.83 -5.02 -7.90
N ARG A 195 -13.54 -5.35 -8.03
CA ARG A 195 -12.44 -4.91 -7.17
C ARG A 195 -11.67 -3.77 -7.83
N TRP A 196 -11.07 -2.90 -7.02
CA TRP A 196 -10.43 -1.68 -7.48
C TRP A 196 -9.01 -1.58 -6.94
N PHE A 197 -8.06 -1.36 -7.84
CA PHE A 197 -6.64 -1.40 -7.56
C PHE A 197 -5.95 -0.12 -8.00
N ALA A 198 -4.88 0.25 -7.29
CA ALA A 198 -3.98 1.32 -7.70
C ALA A 198 -2.54 1.02 -7.30
N GLU A 199 -1.59 1.56 -8.07
CA GLU A 199 -0.18 1.64 -7.69
C GLU A 199 0.17 3.07 -7.31
N LEU A 200 0.82 3.22 -6.16
CA LEU A 200 1.27 4.49 -5.60
C LEU A 200 2.79 4.51 -5.53
N GLU A 201 3.40 5.52 -6.11
CA GLU A 201 4.86 5.70 -6.12
C GLU A 201 5.25 6.93 -5.31
N CYS A 202 6.47 6.96 -4.77
CA CYS A 202 7.02 8.18 -4.21
C CYS A 202 6.95 9.31 -5.24
N SER A 203 6.34 10.43 -4.87
CA SER A 203 6.43 11.64 -5.68
C SER A 203 7.90 12.01 -5.76
N ALA A 204 8.46 12.09 -6.97
CA ALA A 204 9.80 12.66 -7.13
C ALA A 204 9.76 14.02 -6.46
N ALA A 205 10.63 14.25 -5.46
CA ALA A 205 10.80 15.57 -4.88
C ALA A 205 11.03 16.50 -6.07
N GLY A 206 10.11 17.44 -6.27
CA GLY A 206 10.09 18.27 -7.47
C GLY A 206 11.51 18.74 -7.74
N SER A 207 12.02 18.42 -8.92
CA SER A 207 13.21 19.07 -9.46
C SER A 207 13.06 20.53 -9.13
N SER A 208 13.96 21.05 -8.28
CA SER A 208 13.99 22.45 -7.91
C SER A 208 13.77 23.26 -9.18
N VAL A 209 12.67 24.03 -9.22
CA VAL A 209 12.50 25.07 -10.24
C VAL A 209 13.76 25.91 -10.14
N GLY A 210 14.65 25.76 -11.12
CA GLY A 210 15.81 26.61 -11.23
C GLY A 210 15.28 28.02 -11.33
N TYR A 211 15.52 28.82 -10.30
CA TYR A 211 15.45 30.27 -10.43
C TYR A 211 16.43 30.61 -11.55
N GLY A 212 15.88 30.88 -12.74
CA GLY A 212 16.65 31.47 -13.82
C GLY A 212 17.16 32.81 -13.29
N THR A 213 18.46 32.86 -12.98
CA THR A 213 19.15 34.11 -12.81
C THR A 213 19.07 34.83 -14.15
N VAL A 214 18.14 35.78 -14.27
CA VAL A 214 18.18 36.79 -15.32
C VAL A 214 19.43 37.62 -15.04
N ILE A 215 20.51 37.32 -15.77
CA ILE A 215 21.66 38.20 -15.84
C ILE A 215 21.24 39.36 -16.75
N PRO A 216 21.20 40.61 -16.28
CA PRO A 216 21.00 41.73 -17.17
C PRO A 216 22.24 41.88 -18.07
N SER A 217 22.00 41.86 -19.37
CA SER A 217 23.02 42.10 -20.40
C SER A 217 23.53 43.53 -20.29
N SER A 218 24.68 43.73 -19.64
CA SER A 218 25.48 44.95 -19.79
C SER A 218 26.15 44.93 -21.17
N GLY A 219 25.64 45.77 -22.06
CA GLY A 219 26.28 46.07 -23.33
C GLY A 219 27.65 46.70 -23.09
N VAL A 220 28.68 46.11 -23.67
CA VAL A 220 29.98 46.75 -23.86
C VAL A 220 30.22 46.80 -25.35
N ALA A 221 30.13 48.01 -25.90
CA ALA A 221 30.62 48.33 -27.23
C ALA A 221 32.14 48.15 -27.23
N SER A 222 32.64 47.20 -28.02
CA SER A 222 34.06 47.08 -28.33
C SER A 222 34.34 47.91 -29.59
N ALA A 223 35.18 48.93 -29.42
CA ALA A 223 35.67 49.79 -30.46
C ALA A 223 36.68 49.07 -31.37
N SER A 224 36.60 49.44 -32.64
CA SER A 224 37.33 48.98 -33.82
C SER A 224 38.83 48.68 -33.63
N ARG A 225 39.26 47.56 -34.21
CA ARG A 225 40.61 47.40 -34.77
C ARG A 225 40.74 48.26 -36.01
N MET A 226 41.81 49.04 -36.09
CA MET A 226 42.35 49.55 -37.35
C MET A 226 43.81 49.10 -37.41
N VAL A 227 44.15 48.31 -38.44
CA VAL A 227 45.51 47.92 -38.82
C VAL A 227 45.79 48.57 -40.18
N ALA A 228 46.86 49.36 -40.26
CA ALA A 228 47.66 49.68 -41.45
C ALA A 228 48.91 50.41 -40.92
N SER A 229 50.07 49.75 -40.76
CA SER A 229 51.13 49.50 -41.75
C SER A 229 52.02 50.71 -42.06
N THR A 230 53.32 50.39 -42.22
CA THR A 230 54.44 51.13 -42.85
C THR A 230 55.10 52.28 -42.10
N GLY A 231 56.42 52.15 -41.89
CA GLY A 231 57.34 53.23 -41.50
C GLY A 231 58.36 52.79 -40.46
#